data_AF-A0AA38WHW0-F1
#
_entry.id   AF-A0AA38WHW0-F1
#
_cell.length_a   1.000
_cell.length_b   1.000
_cell.length_c   1.000
_cell.angle_alpha   90.00
_cell.angle_beta   90.00
_cell.angle_gamma   90.00
#
_symmetry.space_group_name_H-M   'P 1'
#
loop_
_entity.id
_entity.type
_entity.pdbx_description
1 polymer ?
#
loop_
_entity_poly.entity_id
_entity_poly.type
_entity_poly.pdbx_seq_one_letter_code
_entity_poly.pdbx_strand_id
1 'polypeptide(L)'
;MTQIGSPNRKPTVFLLFFAGVLIAFLCLSVIFTYSSSDPIHAHSRSRSTDTCKCAGNDENPPPGFNLGFDPPVLTFYDDPSFGYTFDTPVKNWDKKRRQWLTLHPSFVSGSEERIFLVTGSQSQPCRNPKGDHFLLRFYRNKVDYSRIHGYDIFYNNVLLDPKMVGCWAKLSAVRAAMLAHPEAEWIWWIDEDAAFTDMDFKVPLERYKDRNFVVHGWPREVYEEKNWLGLNAGSFLVRNCQWSLDFLDAWADMGPQSKNHEKWEKILWKTFKHGADDQTALAYLLVKEKEDNLRSKVHIEIEYYLEGYWVVIKDTLKNITDKYAEIEKREKVLRRRHAELVSEAYAKLWEPHLKDAGYGYGSWRRPFVTHFAGCQPCSGKNNPAFSRESCWEAMDKVLNYADNQVLRNYGFTHPDLSNPSVVTPLSFRH
;
A
#
# COMPACT_ATOMS: atom_id res chain seq x y z
N MET A 1 -9.69 34.07 -85.31
CA MET A 1 -10.27 33.74 -83.99
C MET A 1 -9.46 32.57 -83.47
N THR A 2 -8.64 32.68 -82.44
CA THR A 2 -8.96 33.07 -81.05
C THR A 2 -7.68 33.52 -80.33
N GLN A 3 -7.79 34.58 -79.52
CA GLN A 3 -6.74 35.05 -78.62
C GLN A 3 -6.85 34.40 -77.24
N ILE A 4 -5.69 34.36 -76.58
CA ILE A 4 -5.39 33.86 -75.23
C ILE A 4 -5.88 34.85 -74.15
N GLY A 5 -6.38 34.34 -73.02
CA GLY A 5 -6.67 35.12 -71.81
C GLY A 5 -6.73 34.27 -70.54
N SER A 6 -5.90 34.64 -69.56
CA SER A 6 -5.56 34.01 -68.26
C SER A 6 -6.72 33.73 -67.28
N PRO A 7 -6.65 32.71 -66.39
CA PRO A 7 -7.52 32.62 -65.22
C PRO A 7 -6.89 33.26 -63.97
N ASN A 8 -7.55 34.31 -63.48
CA ASN A 8 -7.44 34.84 -62.12
C ASN A 8 -7.68 33.73 -61.08
N ARG A 9 -6.65 33.36 -60.30
CA ARG A 9 -6.81 32.54 -59.09
C ARG A 9 -7.30 33.44 -57.95
N LYS A 10 -8.58 33.31 -57.58
CA LYS A 10 -9.03 33.72 -56.24
C LYS A 10 -8.40 32.75 -55.21
N PRO A 11 -7.81 33.22 -54.10
CA PRO A 11 -7.35 32.33 -53.05
C PRO A 11 -8.56 31.63 -52.45
N THR A 12 -8.56 30.31 -52.50
CA THR A 12 -9.58 29.44 -51.93
C THR A 12 -9.65 29.65 -50.42
N VAL A 13 -10.87 29.72 -49.89
CA VAL A 13 -11.25 29.85 -48.46
C VAL A 13 -10.43 28.94 -47.53
N PHE A 14 -9.91 27.83 -48.06
CA PHE A 14 -9.00 26.90 -47.40
C PHE A 14 -7.68 27.55 -46.91
N LEU A 15 -7.07 28.43 -47.69
CA LEU A 15 -5.82 29.13 -47.31
C LEU A 15 -6.04 30.14 -46.18
N LEU A 16 -7.19 30.81 -46.17
CA LEU A 16 -7.57 31.74 -45.09
C LEU A 16 -7.85 30.99 -43.78
N PHE A 17 -8.44 29.80 -43.85
CA PHE A 17 -8.72 28.99 -42.67
C PHE A 17 -7.43 28.46 -42.03
N PHE A 18 -6.48 27.96 -42.84
CA PHE A 18 -5.18 27.50 -42.33
C PHE A 18 -4.32 28.65 -41.79
N ALA A 19 -4.36 29.83 -42.41
CA ALA A 19 -3.70 31.02 -41.87
C ALA A 19 -4.30 31.42 -40.51
N GLY A 20 -5.63 31.37 -40.36
CA GLY A 20 -6.31 31.64 -39.08
C GLY A 20 -5.94 30.67 -37.96
N VAL A 21 -5.86 29.36 -38.26
CA VAL A 21 -5.45 28.33 -37.29
C VAL A 21 -3.98 28.50 -36.89
N LEU A 22 -3.09 28.85 -37.82
CA LEU A 22 -1.67 29.07 -37.53
C LEU A 22 -1.46 30.32 -36.64
N ILE A 23 -2.22 31.39 -36.90
CA ILE A 23 -2.18 32.62 -36.09
C ILE A 23 -2.74 32.35 -34.69
N ALA A 24 -3.83 31.58 -34.56
CA ALA A 24 -4.36 31.21 -33.26
C ALA A 24 -3.38 30.35 -32.43
N PHE A 25 -2.67 29.42 -33.09
CA PHE A 25 -1.63 28.61 -32.44
C PHE A 25 -0.41 29.45 -32.01
N LEU A 26 -0.01 30.43 -32.83
CA LEU A 26 1.07 31.36 -32.50
C LEU A 26 0.68 32.34 -31.38
N CYS A 27 -0.57 32.81 -31.34
CA CYS A 27 -1.05 33.64 -30.24
C CYS A 27 -1.14 32.85 -28.92
N LEU A 28 -1.59 31.60 -28.96
CA LEU A 28 -1.64 30.73 -27.77
C LEU A 28 -0.22 30.40 -27.26
N SER A 29 0.75 30.14 -28.14
CA SER A 29 2.13 29.89 -27.72
C SER A 29 2.83 31.13 -27.16
N VAL A 30 2.49 32.34 -27.63
CA VAL A 30 2.96 33.61 -27.05
C VAL A 30 2.34 33.88 -25.67
N ILE A 31 1.06 33.54 -25.47
CA ILE A 31 0.41 33.69 -24.16
C ILE A 31 1.00 32.71 -23.12
N PHE A 32 1.32 31.47 -23.52
CA PHE A 32 1.95 30.48 -22.64
C PHE A 32 3.43 30.77 -22.35
N THR A 33 4.15 31.42 -23.27
CA THR A 33 5.55 31.84 -23.04
C THR A 33 5.67 33.12 -22.21
N TYR A 34 4.69 34.03 -22.24
CA TYR A 34 4.69 35.23 -21.40
C TYR A 34 4.06 35.04 -20.00
N SER A 35 3.25 34.00 -19.79
CA SER A 35 2.61 33.76 -18.47
C SER A 35 3.45 32.90 -17.53
N SER A 36 4.71 32.61 -17.89
CA SER A 36 5.63 31.82 -17.06
C SER A 36 7.02 32.47 -17.01
N SER A 37 7.07 33.71 -16.51
CA SER A 37 8.34 34.30 -16.07
C SER A 37 8.12 35.10 -14.79
N ASP A 38 7.70 34.40 -13.73
CA ASP A 38 8.07 34.86 -12.40
C ASP A 38 9.58 34.65 -12.27
N PRO A 39 10.37 35.71 -11.97
CA PRO A 39 11.78 35.53 -11.70
C PRO A 39 11.90 34.68 -10.43
N ILE A 40 12.43 33.46 -10.58
CA ILE A 40 12.94 32.70 -9.45
C ILE A 40 14.08 33.56 -8.88
N HIS A 41 13.79 34.32 -7.83
CA HIS A 41 14.83 34.85 -6.97
C HIS A 41 15.53 33.65 -6.34
N ALA A 42 16.62 33.22 -6.98
CA ALA A 42 17.62 32.39 -6.36
C ALA A 42 18.15 33.18 -5.15
N HIS A 43 17.55 32.98 -3.99
CA HIS A 43 18.20 33.27 -2.73
C HIS A 43 19.41 32.33 -2.64
N SER A 44 20.53 32.79 -3.21
CA SER A 44 21.85 32.40 -2.79
C SER A 44 21.87 32.54 -1.27
N ARG A 45 21.75 31.40 -0.56
CA ARG A 45 22.20 31.33 0.82
C ARG A 45 23.69 31.62 0.77
N SER A 46 24.02 32.89 0.96
CA SER A 46 25.32 33.29 1.47
C SER A 46 25.64 32.34 2.62
N ARG A 47 26.65 31.48 2.43
CA ARG A 47 27.30 30.78 3.54
C ARG A 47 27.89 31.88 4.41
N SER A 48 27.12 32.34 5.39
CA SER A 48 27.73 32.87 6.59
C SER A 48 28.65 31.77 7.13
N THR A 49 29.93 32.09 7.20
CA THR A 49 30.94 31.28 7.88
C THR A 49 30.89 31.55 9.39
N ASP A 50 29.68 31.62 9.94
CA ASP A 50 29.50 31.48 11.37
C ASP A 50 29.50 29.98 11.66
N THR A 51 30.67 29.50 12.08
CA THR A 51 30.86 28.19 12.70
C THR A 51 29.93 28.08 13.90
N CYS A 52 28.69 27.66 13.68
CA CYS A 52 27.86 27.16 14.76
C CYS A 52 28.50 25.84 15.19
N LYS A 53 29.36 25.91 16.20
CA LYS A 53 29.87 24.76 16.93
C LYS A 53 28.69 24.15 17.71
N CYS A 54 27.80 23.45 17.02
CA CYS A 54 26.95 22.43 17.62
C CYS A 54 27.75 21.13 17.77
N ALA A 55 28.95 21.23 18.35
CA ALA A 55 29.60 20.11 19.01
C ALA A 55 29.28 20.26 20.50
N GLY A 56 27.99 20.16 20.82
CA GLY A 56 27.57 19.80 22.16
C GLY A 56 27.85 18.32 22.31
N ASN A 57 28.60 17.96 23.34
CA ASN A 57 28.65 16.60 23.86
C ASN A 57 27.25 16.22 24.36
N ASP A 58 26.31 15.94 23.46
CA ASP A 58 25.06 15.30 23.82
C ASP A 58 25.36 13.81 23.98
N GLU A 59 25.59 13.40 25.22
CA GLU A 59 25.67 11.97 25.61
C GLU A 59 24.39 11.19 25.30
N ASN A 60 23.32 11.85 24.81
CA ASN A 60 22.11 11.21 24.31
C ASN A 60 21.48 12.06 23.19
N PRO A 61 21.77 11.80 21.90
CA PRO A 61 20.95 12.34 20.82
C PRO A 61 19.50 11.86 20.99
N PRO A 62 18.50 12.60 20.47
CA PRO A 62 17.10 12.18 20.55
C PRO A 62 16.92 10.76 19.97
N PRO A 63 15.87 10.02 20.37
CA PRO A 63 15.67 8.59 20.06
C PRO A 63 15.25 8.35 18.60
N GLY A 64 15.94 8.97 17.66
CA GLY A 64 15.79 8.79 16.22
C GLY A 64 16.89 7.91 15.64
N PHE A 65 16.62 7.32 14.48
CA PHE A 65 17.63 6.56 13.75
C PHE A 65 18.81 7.45 13.37
N ASN A 66 20.03 6.95 13.59
CA ASN A 66 21.22 7.60 13.09
C ASN A 66 21.46 7.18 11.63
N LEU A 67 20.72 7.80 10.71
CA LEU A 67 20.76 7.47 9.27
C LEU A 67 22.12 7.76 8.61
N GLY A 68 22.98 8.57 9.25
CA GLY A 68 24.31 8.91 8.76
C GLY A 68 25.42 7.99 9.28
N PHE A 69 25.08 6.97 10.07
CA PHE A 69 26.05 6.07 10.68
C PHE A 69 25.97 4.68 10.06
N ASP A 70 27.06 4.31 9.38
CA ASP A 70 27.35 2.97 8.88
C ASP A 70 28.83 2.69 9.19
N PRO A 71 29.15 1.74 10.10
CA PRO A 71 30.53 1.46 10.46
C PRO A 71 31.26 0.77 9.28
N PRO A 72 32.59 0.99 9.10
CA PRO A 72 33.36 0.40 8.00
C PRO A 72 33.63 -1.11 8.17
N VAL A 73 32.85 -1.80 9.00
CA VAL A 73 32.96 -3.23 9.27
C VAL A 73 32.21 -3.97 8.18
N LEU A 74 32.89 -4.88 7.49
CA LEU A 74 32.27 -5.69 6.45
C LEU A 74 31.10 -6.52 7.01
N THR A 75 29.99 -6.48 6.30
CA THR A 75 28.78 -7.23 6.59
C THR A 75 28.45 -8.20 5.45
N PHE A 76 27.24 -8.76 5.45
CA PHE A 76 26.77 -9.57 4.33
C PHE A 76 26.52 -8.75 3.05
N TYR A 77 26.41 -7.41 3.15
CA TYR A 77 26.27 -6.53 1.98
C TYR A 77 27.56 -6.44 1.15
N ASP A 78 28.71 -6.75 1.73
CA ASP A 78 30.01 -6.73 1.06
C ASP A 78 30.33 -8.05 0.32
N ASP A 79 29.48 -9.08 0.48
CA ASP A 79 29.64 -10.36 -0.21
C ASP A 79 29.11 -10.24 -1.66
N PRO A 80 29.96 -10.32 -2.70
CA PRO A 80 29.52 -10.17 -4.08
C PRO A 80 28.63 -11.31 -4.56
N SER A 81 28.54 -12.42 -3.81
CA SER A 81 27.62 -13.52 -4.11
C SER A 81 26.24 -13.34 -3.47
N PHE A 82 26.08 -12.36 -2.57
CA PHE A 82 24.79 -12.06 -1.95
C PHE A 82 23.87 -11.36 -2.95
N GLY A 83 22.64 -11.86 -3.09
CA GLY A 83 21.66 -11.38 -4.04
C GLY A 83 20.25 -11.32 -3.45
N TYR A 84 19.39 -10.56 -4.13
CA TYR A 84 18.01 -10.30 -3.70
C TYR A 84 16.97 -11.17 -4.39
N THR A 85 17.36 -11.91 -5.44
CA THR A 85 16.46 -12.73 -6.25
C THR A 85 16.20 -14.11 -5.62
N PHE A 86 15.27 -14.86 -6.20
CA PHE A 86 14.98 -16.25 -5.82
C PHE A 86 15.96 -17.27 -6.43
N ASP A 87 16.96 -16.82 -7.21
CA ASP A 87 17.92 -17.73 -7.86
C ASP A 87 18.81 -18.46 -6.84
N THR A 88 19.15 -17.78 -5.75
CA THR A 88 19.97 -18.33 -4.67
C THR A 88 19.25 -18.18 -3.34
N PRO A 89 18.97 -19.28 -2.63
CA PRO A 89 18.41 -19.24 -1.28
C PRO A 89 19.34 -18.49 -0.31
N VAL A 90 18.77 -17.55 0.46
CA VAL A 90 19.52 -16.87 1.50
C VAL A 90 19.61 -17.77 2.73
N LYS A 91 20.81 -17.91 3.28
CA LYS A 91 21.08 -18.75 4.46
C LYS A 91 21.69 -17.95 5.60
N ASN A 92 21.41 -18.40 6.82
CA ASN A 92 21.85 -17.77 8.07
C ASN A 92 21.38 -16.32 8.22
N TRP A 93 20.20 -15.98 7.69
CA TRP A 93 19.65 -14.63 7.70
C TRP A 93 19.50 -14.06 9.11
N ASP A 94 18.99 -14.83 10.07
CA ASP A 94 18.86 -14.38 11.46
C ASP A 94 20.20 -13.96 12.08
N LYS A 95 21.28 -14.67 11.75
CA LYS A 95 22.64 -14.33 12.19
C LYS A 95 23.11 -13.04 11.51
N LYS A 96 22.92 -12.92 10.20
CA LYS A 96 23.29 -11.72 9.41
C LYS A 96 22.56 -10.48 9.91
N ARG A 97 21.25 -10.57 10.12
CA ARG A 97 20.39 -9.50 10.63
C ARG A 97 20.78 -9.09 12.04
N ARG A 98 21.02 -10.05 12.95
CA ARG A 98 21.50 -9.75 14.32
C ARG A 98 22.87 -9.07 14.33
N GLN A 99 23.79 -9.51 13.48
CA GLN A 99 25.09 -8.88 13.33
C GLN A 99 24.95 -7.43 12.86
N TRP A 100 24.10 -7.19 11.85
CA TRP A 100 23.83 -5.83 11.36
C TRP A 100 23.23 -4.94 12.45
N LEU A 101 22.24 -5.42 13.21
CA LEU A 101 21.64 -4.66 14.32
C LEU A 101 22.63 -4.35 15.45
N THR A 102 23.58 -5.25 15.72
CA THR A 102 24.65 -5.02 16.69
C THR A 102 25.59 -3.89 16.25
N LEU A 103 25.84 -3.79 14.94
CA LEU A 103 26.63 -2.73 14.33
C LEU A 103 25.85 -1.40 14.23
N HIS A 104 24.52 -1.42 14.32
CA HIS A 104 23.64 -0.26 14.12
C HIS A 104 22.69 -0.06 15.32
N PRO A 105 23.21 0.26 16.53
CA PRO A 105 22.44 0.25 17.77
C PRO A 105 21.25 1.25 17.78
N SER A 106 21.31 2.34 17.02
CA SER A 106 20.19 3.30 16.94
C SER A 106 18.90 2.68 16.38
N PHE A 107 19.00 1.55 15.67
CA PHE A 107 17.85 0.86 15.07
C PHE A 107 17.29 -0.25 15.97
N VAL A 108 17.91 -0.55 17.12
CA VAL A 108 17.47 -1.64 18.00
C VAL A 108 16.22 -1.25 18.80
N SER A 109 16.13 -0.01 19.28
CA SER A 109 14.98 0.42 20.08
C SER A 109 13.68 0.31 19.29
N GLY A 110 12.69 -0.39 19.86
CA GLY A 110 11.38 -0.60 19.23
C GLY A 110 11.40 -1.47 17.97
N SER A 111 12.50 -2.17 17.68
CA SER A 111 12.60 -2.97 16.44
C SER A 111 11.53 -4.05 16.35
N GLU A 112 11.15 -4.67 17.48
CA GLU A 112 10.18 -5.77 17.54
C GLU A 112 8.77 -5.39 17.04
N GLU A 113 8.43 -4.09 17.08
CA GLU A 113 7.16 -3.55 16.60
C GLU A 113 7.27 -2.85 15.24
N ARG A 114 8.47 -2.83 14.63
CA ARG A 114 8.72 -2.09 13.40
C ARG A 114 8.15 -2.82 12.19
N ILE A 115 7.21 -2.16 11.52
CA ILE A 115 6.61 -2.62 10.27
C ILE A 115 7.15 -1.78 9.11
N PHE A 116 7.58 -2.46 8.05
CA PHE A 116 7.90 -1.87 6.76
C PHE A 116 6.84 -2.28 5.74
N LEU A 117 6.06 -1.31 5.26
CA LEU A 117 4.92 -1.56 4.39
C LEU A 117 5.37 -1.62 2.93
N VAL A 118 4.90 -2.63 2.20
CA VAL A 118 5.22 -2.85 0.78
C VAL A 118 3.92 -2.91 0.00
N THR A 119 3.86 -2.13 -1.05
CA THR A 119 2.79 -2.19 -2.05
C THR A 119 3.41 -1.98 -3.42
N GLY A 120 2.62 -2.14 -4.48
CA GLY A 120 3.15 -1.90 -5.81
C GLY A 120 2.13 -2.08 -6.91
N SER A 121 2.46 -1.54 -8.08
CA SER A 121 1.67 -1.67 -9.28
C SER A 121 2.53 -1.95 -10.51
N GLN A 122 1.89 -2.15 -11.65
CA GLN A 122 2.55 -2.17 -12.94
C GLN A 122 3.31 -0.86 -13.26
N SER A 123 4.37 -0.96 -14.07
CA SER A 123 5.22 0.18 -14.47
C SER A 123 4.60 1.04 -15.58
N GLN A 124 3.66 0.47 -16.33
CA GLN A 124 3.05 1.09 -17.50
C GLN A 124 1.69 1.69 -17.13
N PRO A 125 1.27 2.77 -17.81
CA PRO A 125 -0.05 3.35 -17.58
C PRO A 125 -1.16 2.31 -17.59
N CYS A 126 -2.17 2.52 -16.75
CA CYS A 126 -3.31 1.64 -16.68
C CYS A 126 -4.05 1.59 -18.03
N ARG A 127 -4.54 0.41 -18.38
CA ARG A 127 -5.39 0.25 -19.57
C ARG A 127 -6.75 0.91 -19.35
N ASN A 128 -7.25 0.87 -18.12
CA ASN A 128 -8.42 1.63 -17.71
C ASN A 128 -8.03 3.11 -17.50
N PRO A 129 -8.67 4.07 -18.17
CA PRO A 129 -8.37 5.50 -18.02
C PRO A 129 -8.49 6.05 -16.58
N LYS A 130 -9.33 5.43 -15.73
CA LYS A 130 -9.44 5.79 -14.31
C LYS A 130 -8.47 5.03 -13.41
N GLY A 131 -7.76 4.03 -13.94
CA GLY A 131 -6.92 3.13 -13.17
C GLY A 131 -5.82 3.87 -12.42
N ASP A 132 -5.01 4.67 -13.12
CA ASP A 132 -3.90 5.41 -12.50
C ASP A 132 -4.40 6.41 -11.42
N HIS A 133 -5.57 7.00 -11.62
CA HIS A 133 -6.20 7.87 -10.63
C HIS A 133 -6.55 7.11 -9.33
N PHE A 134 -7.13 5.92 -9.45
CA PHE A 134 -7.41 5.09 -8.27
C PHE A 134 -6.11 4.58 -7.63
N LEU A 135 -5.12 4.14 -8.41
CA LEU A 135 -3.82 3.72 -7.87
C LEU A 135 -3.16 4.83 -7.05
N LEU A 136 -3.20 6.07 -7.53
CA LEU A 136 -2.71 7.23 -6.77
C LEU A 136 -3.47 7.43 -5.46
N ARG A 137 -4.80 7.29 -5.47
CA ARG A 137 -5.62 7.46 -4.25
C ARG A 137 -5.42 6.33 -3.25
N PHE A 138 -5.29 5.08 -3.71
CA PHE A 138 -4.92 3.96 -2.85
C PHE A 138 -3.53 4.14 -2.26
N TYR A 139 -2.57 4.64 -3.05
CA TYR A 139 -1.23 4.94 -2.54
C TYR A 139 -1.27 6.06 -1.48
N ARG A 140 -1.98 7.16 -1.75
CA ARG A 140 -2.20 8.25 -0.77
C ARG A 140 -2.76 7.70 0.54
N ASN A 141 -3.78 6.86 0.48
CA ASN A 141 -4.38 6.23 1.66
C ASN A 141 -3.34 5.44 2.49
N LYS A 142 -2.48 4.65 1.82
CA LYS A 142 -1.41 3.90 2.49
C LYS A 142 -0.34 4.82 3.09
N VAL A 143 0.02 5.90 2.40
CA VAL A 143 0.95 6.92 2.91
C VAL A 143 0.38 7.62 4.15
N ASP A 144 -0.92 7.95 4.13
CA ASP A 144 -1.59 8.58 5.27
C ASP A 144 -1.59 7.66 6.50
N TYR A 145 -1.99 6.40 6.34
CA TYR A 145 -1.94 5.41 7.40
C TYR A 145 -0.51 5.18 7.91
N SER A 146 0.47 5.04 7.01
CA SER A 146 1.87 4.81 7.38
C SER A 146 2.45 6.00 8.16
N ARG A 147 2.11 7.24 7.77
CA ARG A 147 2.51 8.45 8.49
C ARG A 147 1.92 8.51 9.91
N ILE A 148 0.64 8.16 10.06
CA ILE A 148 -0.06 8.17 11.36
C ILE A 148 0.58 7.17 12.35
N HIS A 149 1.00 6.00 11.86
CA HIS A 149 1.55 4.93 12.69
C HIS A 149 3.08 4.85 12.72
N GLY A 150 3.78 5.73 12.00
CA GLY A 150 5.24 5.75 11.95
C GLY A 150 5.84 4.56 11.18
N TYR A 151 5.15 4.08 10.14
CA TYR A 151 5.67 3.06 9.24
C TYR A 151 6.36 3.69 8.03
N ASP A 152 7.46 3.08 7.60
CA ASP A 152 8.04 3.36 6.29
C ASP A 152 7.30 2.55 5.22
N ILE A 153 7.31 3.06 3.99
CA ILE A 153 6.60 2.48 2.85
C ILE A 153 7.49 2.39 1.62
N PHE A 154 7.47 1.23 0.95
CA PHE A 154 8.06 1.01 -0.36
C PHE A 154 6.97 0.74 -1.41
N TYR A 155 6.98 1.55 -2.46
CA TYR A 155 6.11 1.38 -3.63
C TYR A 155 6.91 0.80 -4.79
N ASN A 156 6.76 -0.51 -5.04
CA ASN A 156 7.39 -1.14 -6.18
C ASN A 156 6.55 -0.95 -7.44
N ASN A 157 7.12 -0.37 -8.49
CA ASN A 157 6.44 -0.24 -9.79
C ASN A 157 7.16 -0.97 -10.92
N VAL A 158 8.08 -1.89 -10.61
CA VAL A 158 8.87 -2.63 -11.61
C VAL A 158 8.84 -4.13 -11.34
N LEU A 159 9.15 -4.92 -12.37
CA LEU A 159 9.37 -6.36 -12.22
C LEU A 159 10.80 -6.61 -11.77
N LEU A 160 10.99 -6.93 -10.49
CA LEU A 160 12.30 -7.30 -9.93
C LEU A 160 12.80 -8.66 -10.45
N ASP A 161 11.86 -9.53 -10.83
CA ASP A 161 12.12 -10.71 -11.65
C ASP A 161 11.20 -10.65 -12.89
N PRO A 162 11.75 -10.55 -14.11
CA PRO A 162 10.95 -10.46 -15.33
C PRO A 162 9.97 -11.62 -15.57
N LYS A 163 10.21 -12.79 -14.97
CA LYS A 163 9.32 -13.96 -15.08
C LYS A 163 8.18 -13.92 -14.05
N MET A 164 8.35 -13.22 -12.94
CA MET A 164 7.36 -13.10 -11.86
C MET A 164 6.35 -11.99 -12.18
N VAL A 165 5.41 -12.29 -13.09
CA VAL A 165 4.41 -11.33 -13.57
C VAL A 165 3.11 -11.38 -12.78
N GLY A 166 2.33 -10.30 -12.86
CA GLY A 166 1.00 -10.22 -12.25
C GLY A 166 1.08 -10.34 -10.73
N CYS A 167 0.18 -11.14 -10.15
CA CYS A 167 0.09 -11.30 -8.70
C CYS A 167 1.35 -11.93 -8.08
N TRP A 168 2.17 -12.67 -8.84
CA TRP A 168 3.42 -13.25 -8.36
C TRP A 168 4.52 -12.22 -8.07
N ALA A 169 4.48 -11.05 -8.70
CA ALA A 169 5.52 -10.02 -8.57
C ALA A 169 5.74 -9.56 -7.12
N LYS A 170 4.70 -9.65 -6.28
CA LYS A 170 4.76 -9.27 -4.87
C LYS A 170 5.80 -10.06 -4.08
N LEU A 171 6.02 -11.33 -4.41
CA LEU A 171 6.98 -12.17 -3.68
C LEU A 171 8.41 -11.63 -3.82
N SER A 172 8.77 -11.16 -5.01
CA SER A 172 10.08 -10.55 -5.25
C SER A 172 10.22 -9.22 -4.51
N ALA A 173 9.16 -8.39 -4.47
CA ALA A 173 9.17 -7.12 -3.74
C ALA A 173 9.28 -7.33 -2.23
N VAL A 174 8.53 -8.27 -1.66
CA VAL A 174 8.58 -8.62 -0.24
C VAL A 174 9.96 -9.19 0.13
N ARG A 175 10.51 -10.11 -0.65
CA ARG A 175 11.85 -10.65 -0.42
C ARG A 175 12.90 -9.54 -0.46
N ALA A 176 12.87 -8.68 -1.48
CA ALA A 176 13.81 -7.57 -1.59
C ALA A 176 13.71 -6.62 -0.39
N ALA A 177 12.49 -6.30 0.06
CA ALA A 177 12.27 -5.48 1.25
C ALA A 177 12.82 -6.14 2.52
N MET A 178 12.63 -7.45 2.72
CA MET A 178 13.20 -8.16 3.87
C MET A 178 14.73 -8.01 3.93
N LEU A 179 15.41 -8.13 2.78
CA LEU A 179 16.87 -8.07 2.70
C LEU A 179 17.42 -6.63 2.73
N ALA A 180 16.65 -5.66 2.24
CA ALA A 180 17.01 -4.24 2.25
C ALA A 180 16.75 -3.57 3.60
N HIS A 181 15.82 -4.12 4.40
CA HIS A 181 15.40 -3.55 5.69
C HIS A 181 15.65 -4.51 6.86
N PRO A 182 16.93 -4.81 7.20
CA PRO A 182 17.27 -5.67 8.34
C PRO A 182 16.81 -5.08 9.68
N GLU A 183 16.52 -3.78 9.75
CA GLU A 183 15.93 -3.12 10.92
C GLU A 183 14.45 -3.46 11.10
N ALA A 184 13.69 -3.76 10.04
CA ALA A 184 12.27 -4.07 10.14
C ALA A 184 12.05 -5.47 10.72
N GLU A 185 11.15 -5.61 11.70
CA GLU A 185 10.76 -6.93 12.22
C GLU A 185 9.66 -7.56 11.37
N TRP A 186 8.78 -6.75 10.79
CA TRP A 186 7.71 -7.20 9.92
C TRP A 186 7.75 -6.48 8.59
N ILE A 187 7.64 -7.24 7.50
CA ILE A 187 7.29 -6.72 6.19
C ILE A 187 5.80 -6.95 5.98
N TRP A 188 5.07 -5.90 5.64
CA TRP A 188 3.64 -6.00 5.40
C TRP A 188 3.32 -5.72 3.94
N TRP A 189 2.94 -6.76 3.20
CA TRP A 189 2.42 -6.59 1.86
C TRP A 189 0.96 -6.16 1.89
N ILE A 190 0.61 -5.15 1.07
CA ILE A 190 -0.78 -4.76 0.81
C ILE A 190 -0.99 -4.47 -0.67
N ASP A 191 -2.00 -5.10 -1.28
CA ASP A 191 -2.32 -4.97 -2.70
C ASP A 191 -2.67 -3.53 -3.08
N GLU A 192 -2.46 -3.22 -4.37
CA GLU A 192 -2.69 -1.89 -4.94
C GLU A 192 -4.14 -1.41 -4.79
N ASP A 193 -5.10 -2.33 -4.79
CA ASP A 193 -6.55 -2.09 -4.68
C ASP A 193 -7.11 -2.44 -3.28
N ALA A 194 -6.26 -2.48 -2.26
CA ALA A 194 -6.65 -2.52 -0.85
C ALA A 194 -6.45 -1.15 -0.17
N ALA A 195 -7.40 -0.75 0.70
CA ALA A 195 -7.37 0.51 1.43
C ALA A 195 -7.51 0.30 2.95
N PHE A 196 -6.74 1.06 3.71
CA PHE A 196 -6.98 1.27 5.14
C PHE A 196 -8.26 2.06 5.31
N THR A 197 -9.21 1.50 6.05
CA THR A 197 -10.55 2.06 6.25
C THR A 197 -10.82 2.39 7.72
N ASP A 198 -10.02 1.82 8.64
CA ASP A 198 -9.84 2.29 10.00
C ASP A 198 -8.44 2.88 10.14
N MET A 199 -8.33 4.21 10.13
CA MET A 199 -7.04 4.92 10.27
C MET A 199 -6.55 5.00 11.72
N ASP A 200 -7.38 4.59 12.68
CA ASP A 200 -7.04 4.56 14.11
C ASP A 200 -6.51 3.18 14.55
N PHE A 201 -6.82 2.13 13.80
CA PHE A 201 -6.49 0.76 14.17
C PHE A 201 -5.00 0.46 14.00
N LYS A 202 -4.38 -0.07 15.05
CA LYS A 202 -3.00 -0.57 15.03
C LYS A 202 -2.98 -2.09 15.11
N VAL A 203 -2.19 -2.72 14.25
CA VAL A 203 -2.02 -4.18 14.23
C VAL A 203 -1.50 -4.66 15.60
N PRO A 204 -2.18 -5.61 16.27
CA PRO A 204 -1.81 -6.06 17.61
C PRO A 204 -0.65 -7.07 17.56
N LEU A 205 0.57 -6.62 17.22
CA LEU A 205 1.74 -7.48 16.96
C LEU A 205 2.09 -8.46 18.10
N GLU A 206 1.81 -8.11 19.35
CA GLU A 206 1.99 -9.01 20.51
C GLU A 206 1.20 -10.32 20.37
N ARG A 207 0.03 -10.30 19.70
CA ARG A 207 -0.75 -11.50 19.37
C ARG A 207 0.04 -12.49 18.50
N TYR A 208 0.97 -11.98 17.71
CA TYR A 208 1.72 -12.73 16.71
C TYR A 208 3.18 -13.00 17.11
N LYS A 209 3.55 -12.77 18.38
CA LYS A 209 4.94 -12.91 18.86
C LYS A 209 5.57 -14.27 18.53
N ASP A 210 4.80 -15.35 18.56
CA ASP A 210 5.28 -16.72 18.28
C ASP A 210 5.08 -17.14 16.81
N ARG A 211 4.63 -16.21 15.97
CA ARG A 211 4.27 -16.42 14.56
C ARG A 211 5.22 -15.63 13.65
N ASN A 212 5.38 -16.12 12.43
CA ASN A 212 6.22 -15.50 11.40
C ASN A 212 5.42 -15.07 10.17
N PHE A 213 4.20 -15.57 9.98
CA PHE A 213 3.34 -15.19 8.86
C PHE A 213 1.90 -15.02 9.34
N VAL A 214 1.27 -13.90 8.96
CA VAL A 214 -0.10 -13.56 9.34
C VAL A 214 -0.89 -13.21 8.09
N VAL A 215 -2.01 -13.87 7.88
CA VAL A 215 -2.88 -13.66 6.72
C VAL A 215 -4.35 -13.74 7.15
N HIS A 216 -5.23 -12.97 6.50
CA HIS A 216 -6.66 -13.08 6.76
C HIS A 216 -7.24 -14.36 6.12
N GLY A 217 -8.19 -15.00 6.80
CA GLY A 217 -8.90 -16.15 6.24
C GLY A 217 -9.76 -16.88 7.25
N TRP A 218 -10.09 -18.14 6.98
CA TRP A 218 -10.84 -19.02 7.86
C TRP A 218 -10.16 -20.39 7.91
N PRO A 219 -9.67 -20.84 9.08
CA PRO A 219 -8.92 -22.10 9.20
C PRO A 219 -9.64 -23.31 8.60
N ARG A 220 -10.95 -23.44 8.81
CA ARG A 220 -11.74 -24.53 8.26
C ARG A 220 -11.75 -24.50 6.72
N GLU A 221 -11.99 -23.33 6.13
CA GLU A 221 -11.99 -23.16 4.67
C GLU A 221 -10.64 -23.52 4.04
N VAL A 222 -9.53 -23.14 4.71
CA VAL A 222 -8.18 -23.46 4.22
C VAL A 222 -7.86 -24.94 4.43
N TYR A 223 -7.91 -25.43 5.66
CA TYR A 223 -7.32 -26.73 6.03
C TYR A 223 -8.21 -27.93 5.77
N GLU A 224 -9.54 -27.76 5.84
CA GLU A 224 -10.52 -28.83 5.71
C GLU A 224 -11.14 -28.81 4.32
N GLU A 225 -11.78 -27.69 3.97
CA GLU A 225 -12.53 -27.55 2.71
C GLU A 225 -11.59 -27.38 1.50
N LYS A 226 -10.34 -26.94 1.74
CA LYS A 226 -9.36 -26.63 0.69
C LYS A 226 -9.96 -25.66 -0.32
N ASN A 227 -10.54 -24.60 0.21
CA ASN A 227 -11.11 -23.51 -0.56
C ASN A 227 -10.01 -22.49 -0.86
N TRP A 228 -9.80 -22.14 -2.14
CA TRP A 228 -8.79 -21.17 -2.55
C TRP A 228 -9.12 -19.75 -2.09
N LEU A 229 -10.40 -19.47 -1.77
CA LEU A 229 -10.88 -18.25 -1.13
C LEU A 229 -10.88 -18.33 0.40
N GLY A 230 -10.40 -19.44 0.98
CA GLY A 230 -10.34 -19.60 2.43
C GLY A 230 -9.35 -18.65 3.11
N LEU A 231 -8.48 -18.00 2.36
CA LEU A 231 -7.57 -16.95 2.80
C LEU A 231 -7.40 -15.89 1.71
N ASN A 232 -6.78 -14.76 2.04
CA ASN A 232 -6.51 -13.69 1.06
C ASN A 232 -5.04 -13.26 1.05
N ALA A 233 -4.37 -13.36 -0.11
CA ALA A 233 -2.96 -12.99 -0.27
C ALA A 233 -2.72 -11.51 -0.64
N GLY A 234 -3.76 -10.67 -0.55
CA GLY A 234 -3.70 -9.24 -0.82
C GLY A 234 -3.37 -8.37 0.39
N SER A 235 -3.31 -8.94 1.59
CA SER A 235 -2.78 -8.27 2.78
C SER A 235 -2.24 -9.31 3.76
N PHE A 236 -0.92 -9.30 3.99
CA PHE A 236 -0.27 -10.24 4.91
C PHE A 236 1.00 -9.65 5.54
N LEU A 237 1.28 -10.06 6.77
CA LEU A 237 2.52 -9.75 7.46
C LEU A 237 3.47 -10.93 7.41
N VAL A 238 4.75 -10.68 7.14
CA VAL A 238 5.83 -11.67 7.19
C VAL A 238 6.96 -11.14 8.07
N ARG A 239 7.35 -11.92 9.08
CA ARG A 239 8.45 -11.58 10.00
C ARG A 239 9.77 -11.65 9.24
N ASN A 240 10.68 -10.70 9.48
CA ASN A 240 11.98 -10.66 8.84
C ASN A 240 12.97 -11.65 9.49
N CYS A 241 12.82 -12.93 9.15
CA CYS A 241 13.61 -14.04 9.68
C CYS A 241 13.91 -15.11 8.61
N GLN A 242 14.84 -16.01 8.93
CA GLN A 242 15.27 -17.10 8.05
C GLN A 242 14.09 -17.99 7.61
N TRP A 243 13.21 -18.35 8.54
CA TRP A 243 12.03 -19.16 8.25
C TRP A 243 11.16 -18.53 7.14
N SER A 244 11.00 -17.21 7.19
CA SER A 244 10.18 -16.49 6.21
C SER A 244 10.81 -16.44 4.83
N LEU A 245 12.14 -16.33 4.74
CA LEU A 245 12.84 -16.40 3.46
C LEU A 245 12.71 -17.80 2.84
N ASP A 246 12.85 -18.86 3.65
CA ASP A 246 12.64 -20.24 3.18
C ASP A 246 11.16 -20.48 2.79
N PHE A 247 10.21 -19.86 3.50
CA PHE A 247 8.79 -19.90 3.16
C PHE A 247 8.49 -19.20 1.83
N LEU A 248 9.06 -18.02 1.60
CA LEU A 248 8.96 -17.31 0.32
C LEU A 248 9.59 -18.10 -0.83
N ASP A 249 10.73 -18.78 -0.61
CA ASP A 249 11.36 -19.64 -1.62
C ASP A 249 10.41 -20.80 -2.02
N ALA A 250 9.77 -21.45 -1.03
CA ALA A 250 8.79 -22.52 -1.29
C ALA A 250 7.54 -22.02 -1.99
N TRP A 251 7.07 -20.81 -1.65
CA TRP A 251 5.93 -20.18 -2.31
C TRP A 251 6.27 -19.81 -3.76
N ALA A 252 7.42 -19.18 -3.96
CA ALA A 252 7.92 -18.80 -5.26
C ALA A 252 8.15 -20.01 -6.17
N ASP A 253 8.55 -21.19 -5.67
CA ASP A 253 8.74 -22.39 -6.52
C ASP A 253 7.47 -22.82 -7.29
N MET A 254 6.28 -22.41 -6.85
CA MET A 254 5.01 -22.65 -7.56
C MET A 254 4.71 -21.62 -8.66
N GLY A 255 5.47 -20.52 -8.70
CA GLY A 255 5.32 -19.43 -9.65
C GLY A 255 5.94 -19.68 -11.03
N PRO A 256 5.68 -18.77 -11.98
CA PRO A 256 6.05 -18.88 -13.39
C PRO A 256 7.57 -18.87 -13.68
N GLN A 257 8.37 -18.35 -12.78
CA GLN A 257 9.82 -18.33 -12.87
C GLN A 257 10.46 -19.70 -12.59
N SER A 258 9.77 -20.59 -11.88
CA SER A 258 10.28 -21.92 -11.53
C SER A 258 10.19 -22.91 -12.69
N LYS A 259 11.18 -23.81 -12.77
CA LYS A 259 11.15 -24.98 -13.67
C LYS A 259 10.04 -25.97 -13.30
N ASN A 260 9.51 -25.88 -12.08
CA ASN A 260 8.44 -26.74 -11.58
C ASN A 260 7.03 -26.18 -11.86
N HIS A 261 6.91 -25.01 -12.50
CA HIS A 261 5.62 -24.31 -12.65
C HIS A 261 4.52 -25.20 -13.26
N GLU A 262 4.76 -25.84 -14.41
CA GLU A 262 3.75 -26.70 -15.05
C GLU A 262 3.31 -27.88 -14.18
N LYS A 263 4.21 -28.41 -13.34
CA LYS A 263 3.90 -29.46 -12.39
C LYS A 263 2.98 -28.90 -11.30
N TRP A 264 3.30 -27.72 -10.78
CA TRP A 264 2.50 -27.07 -9.75
C TRP A 264 1.12 -26.64 -10.26
N GLU A 265 1.01 -26.11 -11.47
CA GLU A 265 -0.29 -25.81 -12.11
C GLU A 265 -1.23 -27.03 -12.08
N LYS A 266 -0.73 -28.21 -12.48
CA LYS A 266 -1.51 -29.45 -12.46
C LYS A 266 -1.94 -29.85 -11.05
N ILE A 267 -1.06 -29.69 -10.06
CA ILE A 267 -1.33 -30.03 -8.66
C ILE A 267 -2.35 -29.06 -8.04
N LEU A 268 -2.15 -27.76 -8.22
CA LEU A 268 -3.04 -26.71 -7.72
C LEU A 268 -4.43 -26.84 -8.34
N TRP A 269 -4.51 -27.03 -9.66
CA TRP A 269 -5.78 -27.28 -10.36
C TRP A 269 -6.47 -28.54 -9.85
N LYS A 270 -5.73 -29.65 -9.65
CA LYS A 270 -6.31 -30.89 -9.12
C LYS A 270 -6.90 -30.70 -7.73
N THR A 271 -6.22 -29.92 -6.88
CA THR A 271 -6.55 -29.72 -5.46
C THR A 271 -7.69 -28.73 -5.26
N PHE A 272 -7.63 -27.57 -5.91
CA PHE A 272 -8.53 -26.42 -5.66
C PHE A 272 -9.52 -26.15 -6.79
N LYS A 273 -9.36 -26.79 -7.97
CA LYS A 273 -10.10 -26.46 -9.20
C LYS A 273 -9.94 -24.99 -9.61
N HIS A 274 -8.82 -24.39 -9.25
CA HIS A 274 -8.46 -23.00 -9.54
C HIS A 274 -7.05 -22.92 -10.13
N GLY A 275 -6.76 -21.82 -10.84
CA GLY A 275 -5.47 -21.58 -11.49
C GLY A 275 -4.32 -21.41 -10.50
N ALA A 276 -3.09 -21.50 -11.01
CA ALA A 276 -1.88 -21.26 -10.22
C ALA A 276 -1.59 -19.77 -10.08
N ASP A 277 -2.29 -19.13 -9.14
CA ASP A 277 -1.92 -17.81 -8.61
C ASP A 277 -1.24 -17.93 -7.24
N ASP A 278 -0.69 -16.82 -6.77
CA ASP A 278 -0.03 -16.69 -5.48
C ASP A 278 -0.95 -17.12 -4.33
N GLN A 279 -2.23 -16.74 -4.35
CA GLN A 279 -3.18 -17.08 -3.29
C GLN A 279 -3.47 -18.59 -3.20
N THR A 280 -3.71 -19.23 -4.34
CA THR A 280 -3.97 -20.67 -4.45
C THR A 280 -2.74 -21.46 -4.04
N ALA A 281 -1.56 -20.99 -4.43
CA ALA A 281 -0.27 -21.56 -4.00
C ALA A 281 -0.05 -21.42 -2.49
N LEU A 282 -0.38 -20.26 -1.90
CA LEU A 282 -0.34 -20.06 -0.45
C LEU A 282 -1.28 -21.03 0.27
N ALA A 283 -2.53 -21.14 -0.17
CA ALA A 283 -3.49 -22.09 0.38
C ALA A 283 -2.96 -23.53 0.29
N TYR A 284 -2.32 -23.90 -0.82
CA TYR A 284 -1.70 -25.21 -0.98
C TYR A 284 -0.56 -25.47 0.00
N LEU A 285 0.34 -24.50 0.23
CA LEU A 285 1.42 -24.63 1.23
C LEU A 285 0.85 -24.92 2.62
N LEU A 286 -0.20 -24.18 3.01
CA LEU A 286 -0.85 -24.37 4.30
C LEU A 286 -1.55 -25.74 4.41
N VAL A 287 -2.16 -26.22 3.32
CA VAL A 287 -2.81 -27.54 3.29
C VAL A 287 -1.81 -28.70 3.30
N LYS A 288 -0.73 -28.61 2.52
CA LYS A 288 0.23 -29.71 2.33
C LYS A 288 1.06 -29.98 3.59
N GLU A 289 1.51 -28.92 4.23
CA GLU A 289 2.44 -29.01 5.36
C GLU A 289 1.67 -29.34 6.64
N LYS A 290 1.36 -30.62 6.84
CA LYS A 290 0.76 -31.14 8.08
C LYS A 290 1.74 -31.17 9.25
N GLU A 291 3.05 -31.02 8.99
CA GLU A 291 4.08 -31.08 10.03
C GLU A 291 4.12 -29.82 10.89
N ASP A 292 4.41 -30.02 12.18
CA ASP A 292 4.32 -29.03 13.25
C ASP A 292 5.18 -27.76 13.06
N ASN A 293 6.06 -27.69 12.06
CA ASN A 293 7.02 -26.59 11.91
C ASN A 293 6.54 -25.43 11.04
N LEU A 294 5.72 -25.67 9.99
CA LEU A 294 5.27 -24.60 9.09
C LEU A 294 3.95 -23.98 9.57
N ARG A 295 2.93 -24.83 9.82
CA ARG A 295 1.63 -24.36 10.31
C ARG A 295 1.71 -23.65 11.66
N SER A 296 2.60 -24.10 12.56
CA SER A 296 2.77 -23.44 13.86
C SER A 296 3.32 -22.01 13.75
N LYS A 297 3.98 -21.67 12.65
CA LYS A 297 4.50 -20.32 12.39
C LYS A 297 3.56 -19.43 11.59
N VAL A 298 2.45 -19.98 11.10
CA VAL A 298 1.40 -19.24 10.38
C VAL A 298 0.24 -18.95 11.32
N HIS A 299 -0.31 -17.75 11.23
CA HIS A 299 -1.57 -17.35 11.86
C HIS A 299 -2.57 -16.95 10.79
N ILE A 300 -3.73 -17.61 10.79
CA ILE A 300 -4.89 -17.18 9.99
C ILE A 300 -5.74 -16.28 10.89
N GLU A 301 -5.68 -14.98 10.63
CA GLU A 301 -6.41 -13.95 11.38
C GLU A 301 -7.89 -13.95 10.95
N ILE A 302 -8.78 -13.97 11.94
CA ILE A 302 -10.24 -14.07 11.78
C ILE A 302 -10.99 -12.99 12.56
N GLU A 303 -10.32 -12.34 13.51
CA GLU A 303 -10.97 -11.45 14.47
C GLU A 303 -11.24 -10.07 13.88
N TYR A 304 -10.38 -9.60 12.98
CA TYR A 304 -10.54 -8.33 12.28
C TYR A 304 -10.20 -8.47 10.79
N TYR A 305 -10.71 -7.53 10.00
CA TYR A 305 -10.44 -7.46 8.57
C TYR A 305 -9.01 -7.01 8.26
N LEU A 306 -8.02 -7.89 8.50
CA LEU A 306 -6.68 -7.73 7.92
C LEU A 306 -6.76 -7.71 6.38
N GLU A 307 -7.77 -8.40 5.85
CA GLU A 307 -8.35 -8.17 4.53
C GLU A 307 -9.88 -8.24 4.64
N GLY A 308 -10.59 -7.29 4.04
CA GLY A 308 -12.05 -7.22 4.12
C GLY A 308 -12.68 -7.06 2.74
N TYR A 309 -13.52 -8.01 2.36
CA TYR A 309 -14.13 -8.01 1.04
C TYR A 309 -15.09 -6.82 0.85
N TRP A 310 -14.79 -5.94 -0.11
CA TRP A 310 -15.50 -4.67 -0.30
C TRP A 310 -17.02 -4.78 -0.43
N VAL A 311 -17.53 -5.88 -1.01
CA VAL A 311 -18.97 -6.10 -1.25
C VAL A 311 -19.75 -6.14 0.06
N VAL A 312 -19.18 -6.71 1.13
CA VAL A 312 -19.87 -6.78 2.43
C VAL A 312 -19.65 -5.53 3.29
N ILE A 313 -18.76 -4.63 2.87
CA ILE A 313 -18.35 -3.44 3.63
C ILE A 313 -19.02 -2.16 3.09
N LYS A 314 -19.03 -1.95 1.78
CA LYS A 314 -19.34 -0.63 1.17
C LYS A 314 -20.67 -0.03 1.66
N ASP A 315 -21.67 -0.87 1.89
CA ASP A 315 -23.03 -0.46 2.26
C ASP A 315 -23.20 -0.28 3.79
N THR A 316 -22.22 -0.71 4.60
CA THR A 316 -22.24 -0.55 6.07
C THR A 316 -21.66 0.79 6.53
N LEU A 317 -20.82 1.43 5.70
CA LEU A 317 -20.05 2.63 6.06
C LEU A 317 -20.90 3.78 6.61
N LYS A 318 -22.09 4.00 6.05
CA LYS A 318 -22.99 5.06 6.55
C LYS A 318 -23.46 4.75 7.97
N ASN A 319 -23.90 3.52 8.23
CA ASN A 319 -24.36 3.10 9.56
C ASN A 319 -23.22 3.19 10.59
N ILE A 320 -22.00 2.80 10.20
CA ILE A 320 -20.80 2.94 11.04
C ILE A 320 -20.54 4.43 11.35
N THR A 321 -20.58 5.30 10.34
CA THR A 321 -20.42 6.75 10.51
C THR A 321 -21.41 7.31 11.53
N ASP A 322 -22.70 6.96 11.38
CA ASP A 322 -23.77 7.46 12.24
C ASP A 322 -23.56 7.01 13.70
N LYS A 323 -23.17 5.75 13.93
CA LYS A 323 -22.86 5.22 15.27
C LYS A 323 -21.66 5.91 15.92
N TYR A 324 -20.58 6.13 15.19
CA TYR A 324 -19.42 6.85 15.71
C TYR A 324 -19.81 8.30 16.06
N ALA A 325 -20.57 8.98 15.19
CA ALA A 325 -21.05 10.33 15.45
C ALA A 325 -21.96 10.42 16.70
N GLU A 326 -22.78 9.40 16.97
CA GLU A 326 -23.58 9.33 18.19
C GLU A 326 -22.73 9.19 19.47
N ILE A 327 -21.65 8.40 19.41
CA ILE A 327 -20.70 8.27 20.52
C ILE A 327 -20.00 9.61 20.75
N GLU A 328 -19.49 10.24 19.68
CA GLU A 328 -18.85 11.56 19.79
C GLU A 328 -19.80 12.62 20.36
N LYS A 329 -21.10 12.57 20.04
CA LYS A 329 -22.12 13.47 20.61
C LYS A 329 -22.23 13.35 22.13
N ARG A 330 -22.01 12.16 22.70
CA ARG A 330 -22.08 11.91 24.15
C ARG A 330 -20.73 12.18 24.83
N GLU A 331 -19.64 11.83 24.17
CA GLU A 331 -18.30 11.82 24.75
C GLU A 331 -17.46 13.03 24.32
N LYS A 332 -17.42 14.05 25.18
CA LYS A 332 -16.66 15.30 24.94
C LYS A 332 -15.20 15.06 24.63
N VAL A 333 -14.58 14.04 25.22
CA VAL A 333 -13.15 13.74 25.05
C VAL A 333 -12.80 13.33 23.61
N LEU A 334 -13.69 12.60 22.92
CA LEU A 334 -13.48 12.14 21.54
C LEU A 334 -13.60 13.26 20.51
N ARG A 335 -14.25 14.37 20.88
CA ARG A 335 -14.34 15.59 20.06
C ARG A 335 -13.14 16.51 20.20
N ARG A 336 -12.24 16.24 21.15
CA ARG A 336 -11.09 17.10 21.40
C ARG A 336 -10.12 17.03 20.21
N ARG A 337 -9.84 18.19 19.63
CA ARG A 337 -8.79 18.36 18.61
C ARG A 337 -7.42 18.03 19.19
N HIS A 338 -6.58 17.46 18.34
CA HIS A 338 -5.23 17.07 18.67
C HIS A 338 -4.31 17.15 17.45
N ALA A 339 -3.01 17.16 17.68
CA ALA A 339 -2.03 17.05 16.61
C ALA A 339 -2.05 15.63 16.03
N GLU A 340 -1.91 15.47 14.71
CA GLU A 340 -1.88 14.16 14.04
C GLU A 340 -0.82 13.22 14.66
N LEU A 341 0.32 13.76 15.11
CA LEU A 341 1.42 12.98 15.71
C LEU A 341 1.02 12.21 16.99
N VAL A 342 -0.08 12.58 17.65
CA VAL A 342 -0.57 11.89 18.86
C VAL A 342 -1.85 11.09 18.60
N SER A 343 -2.19 10.82 17.33
CA SER A 343 -3.43 10.11 16.94
C SER A 343 -3.55 8.74 17.64
N GLU A 344 -2.47 7.98 17.80
CA GLU A 344 -2.51 6.68 18.49
C GLU A 344 -2.98 6.79 19.95
N ALA A 345 -2.67 7.88 20.65
CA ALA A 345 -3.14 8.10 22.02
C ALA A 345 -4.65 8.38 22.05
N TYR A 346 -5.18 9.06 21.03
CA TYR A 346 -6.59 9.36 20.88
C TYR A 346 -7.40 8.17 20.36
N ALA A 347 -6.83 7.35 19.47
CA ALA A 347 -7.40 6.09 19.01
C ALA A 347 -7.78 5.19 20.19
N LYS A 348 -6.91 5.09 21.21
CA LYS A 348 -7.17 4.31 22.43
C LYS A 348 -8.39 4.78 23.25
N LEU A 349 -8.78 6.05 23.12
CA LEU A 349 -9.96 6.57 23.82
C LEU A 349 -11.27 6.01 23.25
N TRP A 350 -11.26 5.48 22.04
CA TRP A 350 -12.43 4.84 21.44
C TRP A 350 -12.72 3.45 22.03
N GLU A 351 -11.71 2.72 22.48
CA GLU A 351 -11.84 1.30 22.88
C GLU A 351 -12.95 1.03 23.91
N PRO A 352 -13.12 1.82 24.99
CA PRO A 352 -14.20 1.60 25.96
C PRO A 352 -15.60 1.64 25.34
N HIS A 353 -15.76 2.36 24.21
CA HIS A 353 -17.03 2.54 23.50
C HIS A 353 -17.23 1.55 22.35
N LEU A 354 -16.16 0.89 21.91
CA LEU A 354 -16.18 -0.03 20.76
C LEU A 354 -16.07 -1.51 21.15
N LYS A 355 -15.73 -1.81 22.41
CA LYS A 355 -15.51 -3.19 22.89
C LYS A 355 -16.64 -4.18 22.55
N ASP A 356 -17.90 -3.73 22.63
CA ASP A 356 -19.08 -4.57 22.41
C ASP A 356 -19.44 -4.71 20.91
N ALA A 357 -18.79 -3.94 20.03
CA ALA A 357 -18.99 -4.01 18.58
C ALA A 357 -18.33 -5.25 17.97
N GLY A 358 -17.21 -5.70 18.53
CA GLY A 358 -16.30 -6.65 17.89
C GLY A 358 -15.62 -6.07 16.65
N TYR A 359 -14.77 -6.86 15.98
CA TYR A 359 -14.01 -6.45 14.78
C TYR A 359 -14.36 -7.25 13.51
N GLY A 360 -15.08 -8.35 13.66
CA GLY A 360 -15.34 -9.30 12.58
C GLY A 360 -16.63 -9.03 11.79
N TYR A 361 -17.05 -10.04 11.03
CA TYR A 361 -18.25 -9.96 10.20
C TYR A 361 -19.51 -9.59 11.00
N GLY A 362 -20.27 -8.63 10.47
CA GLY A 362 -21.47 -8.10 11.12
C GLY A 362 -21.19 -7.07 12.23
N SER A 363 -19.92 -6.77 12.52
CA SER A 363 -19.55 -5.67 13.41
C SER A 363 -20.02 -4.33 12.85
N TRP A 364 -20.32 -3.40 13.76
CA TRP A 364 -20.52 -1.99 13.45
C TRP A 364 -19.28 -1.14 13.74
N ARG A 365 -18.15 -1.77 14.10
CA ARG A 365 -16.84 -1.14 14.16
C ARG A 365 -16.32 -0.91 12.73
N ARG A 366 -15.46 0.08 12.57
CA ARG A 366 -14.77 0.32 11.30
C ARG A 366 -14.04 -0.96 10.84
N PRO A 367 -14.24 -1.40 9.59
CA PRO A 367 -13.41 -2.46 9.03
C PRO A 367 -12.00 -1.93 8.85
N PHE A 368 -10.99 -2.74 9.18
CA PHE A 368 -9.62 -2.27 9.14
C PHE A 368 -9.12 -2.08 7.70
N VAL A 369 -9.09 -3.15 6.89
CA VAL A 369 -8.74 -3.10 5.47
C VAL A 369 -9.98 -3.42 4.64
N THR A 370 -10.25 -2.60 3.62
CA THR A 370 -11.24 -2.90 2.58
C THR A 370 -10.50 -3.17 1.28
N HIS A 371 -10.69 -4.37 0.72
CA HIS A 371 -9.99 -4.83 -0.47
C HIS A 371 -10.96 -5.05 -1.62
N PHE A 372 -10.64 -4.43 -2.76
CA PHE A 372 -11.46 -4.43 -3.97
C PHE A 372 -11.17 -5.63 -4.88
N ALA A 373 -10.98 -6.80 -4.27
CA ALA A 373 -10.72 -8.05 -4.98
C ALA A 373 -11.74 -8.25 -6.11
N GLY A 374 -11.20 -8.43 -7.32
CA GLY A 374 -11.99 -8.59 -8.54
C GLY A 374 -12.40 -7.28 -9.25
N CYS A 375 -12.17 -6.09 -8.69
CA CYS A 375 -12.45 -4.85 -9.41
C CYS A 375 -11.38 -4.48 -10.43
N GLN A 376 -10.12 -4.85 -10.19
CA GLN A 376 -8.98 -4.64 -11.09
C GLN A 376 -8.94 -3.21 -11.69
N PRO A 377 -8.81 -2.16 -10.86
CA PRO A 377 -8.99 -0.77 -11.29
C PRO A 377 -8.06 -0.40 -12.45
N CYS A 378 -6.85 -0.96 -12.48
CA CYS A 378 -5.86 -0.66 -13.50
C CYS A 378 -6.06 -1.40 -14.83
N SER A 379 -6.34 -2.71 -14.78
CA SER A 379 -6.53 -3.52 -15.99
C SER A 379 -7.88 -3.22 -16.68
N GLY A 380 -8.90 -2.85 -15.89
CA GLY A 380 -10.28 -2.68 -16.34
C GLY A 380 -11.02 -3.99 -16.60
N LYS A 381 -10.40 -5.15 -16.31
CA LYS A 381 -10.98 -6.49 -16.48
C LYS A 381 -11.58 -6.98 -15.16
N ASN A 382 -12.55 -6.24 -14.64
CA ASN A 382 -13.22 -6.61 -13.41
C ASN A 382 -13.96 -7.96 -13.55
N ASN A 383 -14.16 -8.62 -12.41
CA ASN A 383 -14.98 -9.82 -12.31
C ASN A 383 -16.39 -9.50 -12.84
N PRO A 384 -16.95 -10.31 -13.75
CA PRO A 384 -18.25 -10.09 -14.35
C PRO A 384 -19.43 -10.12 -13.36
N ALA A 385 -19.20 -10.57 -12.11
CA ALA A 385 -20.19 -10.48 -11.05
C ALA A 385 -20.53 -9.02 -10.64
N PHE A 386 -19.70 -8.04 -11.00
CA PHE A 386 -19.89 -6.63 -10.67
C PHE A 386 -19.75 -5.75 -11.92
N SER A 387 -20.35 -4.55 -11.91
CA SER A 387 -20.10 -3.55 -12.95
C SER A 387 -18.88 -2.70 -12.61
N ARG A 388 -18.19 -2.16 -13.62
CA ARG A 388 -17.06 -1.22 -13.42
C ARG A 388 -17.50 -0.01 -12.61
N GLU A 389 -18.68 0.49 -12.89
CA GLU A 389 -19.28 1.65 -12.24
C GLU A 389 -19.48 1.37 -10.74
N SER A 390 -19.97 0.17 -10.39
CA SER A 390 -20.15 -0.22 -8.98
C SER A 390 -18.83 -0.35 -8.23
N CYS A 391 -17.77 -0.80 -8.90
CA CYS A 391 -16.41 -0.82 -8.33
C CYS A 391 -15.90 0.61 -8.09
N TRP A 392 -16.01 1.50 -9.08
CA TRP A 392 -15.55 2.88 -8.95
C TRP A 392 -16.28 3.65 -7.86
N GLU A 393 -17.61 3.53 -7.81
CA GLU A 393 -18.43 4.18 -6.78
C GLU A 393 -18.05 3.70 -5.38
N ALA A 394 -17.82 2.39 -5.22
CA ALA A 394 -17.40 1.83 -3.94
C ALA A 394 -15.98 2.26 -3.56
N MET A 395 -15.04 2.31 -4.52
CA MET A 395 -13.68 2.83 -4.29
C MET A 395 -13.72 4.30 -3.84
N ASP A 396 -14.50 5.14 -4.53
CA ASP A 396 -14.69 6.54 -4.16
C ASP A 396 -15.20 6.66 -2.72
N LYS A 397 -16.26 5.93 -2.38
CA LYS A 397 -16.88 5.94 -1.04
C LYS A 397 -15.93 5.49 0.05
N VAL A 398 -15.25 4.36 -0.13
CA VAL A 398 -14.32 3.79 0.87
C VAL A 398 -13.10 4.68 1.06
N LEU A 399 -12.51 5.19 -0.02
CA LEU A 399 -11.34 6.06 0.07
C LEU A 399 -11.70 7.39 0.74
N ASN A 400 -12.86 7.98 0.43
CA ASN A 400 -13.32 9.21 1.09
C ASN A 400 -13.72 8.96 2.55
N TYR A 401 -14.23 7.77 2.87
CA TYR A 401 -14.53 7.36 4.24
C TYR A 401 -13.27 7.29 5.11
N ALA A 402 -12.19 6.73 4.57
CA ALA A 402 -10.88 6.73 5.21
C ALA A 402 -10.30 8.16 5.29
N ASP A 403 -10.40 8.93 4.21
CA ASP A 403 -9.89 10.30 4.13
C ASP A 403 -10.58 11.22 5.16
N ASN A 404 -11.86 11.00 5.49
CA ASN A 404 -12.54 11.74 6.56
C ASN A 404 -11.86 11.61 7.93
N GLN A 405 -11.23 10.47 8.23
CA GLN A 405 -10.50 10.27 9.48
C GLN A 405 -9.20 11.08 9.48
N VAL A 406 -8.52 11.17 8.33
CA VAL A 406 -7.32 11.99 8.14
C VAL A 406 -7.68 13.49 8.18
N LEU A 407 -8.61 13.92 7.33
CA LEU A 407 -9.06 15.30 7.18
C LEU A 407 -9.60 15.90 8.48
N ARG A 408 -10.10 15.07 9.40
CA ARG A 408 -10.52 15.53 10.73
C ARG A 408 -9.41 16.27 11.47
N ASN A 409 -8.16 15.79 11.37
CA ASN A 409 -7.00 16.46 11.98
C ASN A 409 -6.70 17.82 11.33
N TYR A 410 -7.14 18.02 10.09
CA TYR A 410 -7.02 19.27 9.34
C TYR A 410 -8.27 20.15 9.45
N GLY A 411 -9.31 19.69 10.17
CA GLY A 411 -10.54 20.45 10.38
C GLY A 411 -11.56 20.35 9.26
N PHE A 412 -11.50 19.31 8.41
CA PHE A 412 -12.39 19.12 7.27
C PHE A 412 -13.01 17.73 7.24
N THR A 413 -14.09 17.59 6.47
CA THR A 413 -14.73 16.31 6.16
C THR A 413 -15.40 16.38 4.79
N HIS A 414 -15.45 15.26 4.08
CA HIS A 414 -16.32 15.02 2.94
C HIS A 414 -17.78 14.92 3.45
N PRO A 415 -18.70 15.79 3.04
CA PRO A 415 -20.12 15.70 3.40
C PRO A 415 -20.85 14.60 2.60
N ASP A 416 -20.35 14.25 1.42
CA ASP A 416 -20.83 13.16 0.57
C ASP A 416 -19.64 12.29 0.17
N LEU A 417 -19.67 11.03 0.59
CA LEU A 417 -18.60 10.06 0.29
C LEU A 417 -18.48 9.75 -1.21
N SER A 418 -19.48 10.09 -2.02
CA SER A 418 -19.46 9.90 -3.48
C SER A 418 -18.74 11.03 -4.22
N ASN A 419 -18.43 12.15 -3.54
CA ASN A 419 -17.79 13.31 -4.13
C ASN A 419 -16.39 13.55 -3.53
N PRO A 420 -15.31 13.12 -4.20
CA PRO A 420 -13.96 13.26 -3.67
C PRO A 420 -13.41 14.70 -3.69
N SER A 421 -14.08 15.64 -4.36
CA SER A 421 -13.53 16.98 -4.63
C SER A 421 -14.00 18.04 -3.62
N VAL A 422 -15.01 17.76 -2.82
CA VAL A 422 -15.68 18.76 -1.97
C VAL A 422 -15.58 18.36 -0.51
N VAL A 423 -14.98 19.24 0.29
CA VAL A 423 -14.92 19.11 1.75
C VAL A 423 -15.56 20.32 2.41
N THR A 424 -16.09 20.13 3.61
CA THR A 424 -16.63 21.20 4.45
C THR A 424 -15.84 21.32 5.76
N PRO A 425 -15.69 22.53 6.31
CA PRO A 425 -15.11 22.69 7.64
C PRO A 425 -15.92 21.94 8.69
N LEU A 426 -15.24 21.20 9.56
CA LEU A 426 -15.86 20.55 10.70
C LEU A 426 -16.30 21.60 11.74
N SER A 427 -17.57 21.54 12.16
CA SER A 427 -18.02 22.33 13.30
C SER A 427 -17.50 21.72 14.60
N PHE A 428 -16.67 22.48 15.31
CA PHE A 428 -16.19 22.12 16.65
C PHE A 428 -16.99 22.81 17.77
N ARG A 429 -18.05 23.55 17.43
CA ARG A 429 -18.88 24.27 18.40
C ARG A 429 -20.09 23.41 18.78
N HIS A 430 -20.06 22.82 19.97
CA HIS A 430 -21.24 22.28 20.66
C HIS A 430 -21.16 22.56 22.16
#